data_AF-A0A845KQQ8-F1
#
_entry.id   AF-A0A845KQQ8-F1
#
_cell.length_a   1.000
_cell.length_b   1.000
_cell.length_c   1.000
_cell.angle_alpha   90.00
_cell.angle_beta   90.00
_cell.angle_gamma   90.00
#
_symmetry.space_group_name_H-M   'P 1'
#
loop_
_entity.id
_entity.type
_entity.pdbx_description
1 polymer ?
#
loop_
_entity_poly.entity_id
_entity_poly.type
_entity_poly.pdbx_seq_one_letter_code
_entity_poly.pdbx_strand_id
1 'polypeptide(L)'
;MERKITIEEHVLYKEDYQMKMLKANSPEGFLKVAGRGMNGSSYYDYDVSGKISMQAMYTRAKLKAEDIRQFMYQFGNVLKETGKYLLDIHCILLEPEYIFYEEGQFFFCYYPPATQDLWEKFHVLTEYMVKVADYEEEECVRLAFLLHKGTMEENYSLEKLIAECGEREEKDMEKPVRKTMIDELLEEKRERTSYYDTEEHDWITEQEMGSSIMRETDNLWIPVKRFLTKHKKTKWGEWDGLHIEEEEL
;
A
#
# COMPACT_ATOMS: atom_id res chain seq x y z
N MET A 1 24.34 -6.57 15.14
CA MET A 1 24.03 -7.99 14.87
C MET A 1 23.69 -8.07 13.40
N GLU A 2 24.39 -8.90 12.62
CA GLU A 2 24.06 -9.06 11.20
C GLU A 2 22.69 -9.72 11.08
N ARG A 3 21.75 -9.06 10.41
CA ARG A 3 20.38 -9.56 10.19
C ARG A 3 20.14 -9.65 8.70
N LYS A 4 19.59 -10.79 8.26
CA LYS A 4 19.21 -11.04 6.88
C LYS A 4 17.77 -11.52 6.80
N ILE A 5 17.13 -11.22 5.69
CA ILE A 5 15.92 -11.92 5.26
C ILE A 5 16.26 -12.71 3.99
N THR A 6 15.61 -13.84 3.81
CA THR A 6 15.85 -14.73 2.68
C THR A 6 14.52 -15.05 2.01
N ILE A 7 14.44 -14.79 0.71
CA ILE A 7 13.37 -15.30 -0.14
C ILE A 7 13.86 -16.61 -0.74
N GLU A 8 13.10 -17.70 -0.53
CA GLU A 8 13.38 -19.04 -1.05
C GLU A 8 12.39 -19.38 -2.16
N GLU A 9 12.90 -19.93 -3.26
CA GLU A 9 12.09 -20.43 -4.36
C GLU A 9 12.61 -21.79 -4.82
N HIS A 10 11.71 -22.75 -5.02
CA HIS A 10 12.03 -24.13 -5.43
C HIS A 10 12.33 -24.25 -6.92
N VAL A 11 13.24 -23.42 -7.40
CA VAL A 11 13.75 -23.41 -8.78
C VAL A 11 15.26 -23.34 -8.79
N LEU A 12 15.87 -23.88 -9.85
CA LEU A 12 17.32 -23.81 -10.02
C LEU A 12 17.76 -22.34 -10.18
N TYR A 13 18.61 -21.88 -9.27
CA TYR A 13 19.17 -20.54 -9.37
C TYR A 13 19.96 -20.36 -10.67
N LYS A 14 19.58 -19.35 -11.44
CA LYS A 14 20.32 -18.88 -12.61
C LYS A 14 20.58 -17.40 -12.43
N GLU A 15 21.86 -17.04 -12.35
CA GLU A 15 22.22 -15.64 -12.21
C GLU A 15 21.90 -14.87 -13.49
N ASP A 16 21.00 -13.90 -13.37
CA ASP A 16 20.58 -13.02 -14.46
C ASP A 16 21.42 -11.74 -14.51
N TYR A 17 21.19 -10.93 -15.54
CA TYR A 17 21.86 -9.65 -15.70
C TYR A 17 21.53 -8.68 -14.55
N GLN A 18 20.28 -8.65 -14.10
CA GLN A 18 19.80 -7.70 -13.08
C GLN A 18 20.51 -7.94 -11.74
N MET A 19 20.69 -9.20 -11.35
CA MET A 19 21.48 -9.58 -10.18
C MET A 19 22.93 -9.13 -10.28
N LYS A 20 23.55 -9.20 -11.46
CA LYS A 20 24.92 -8.68 -11.68
C LYS A 20 24.97 -7.16 -11.52
N MET A 21 23.96 -6.46 -12.02
CA MET A 21 23.87 -5.00 -11.89
C MET A 21 23.71 -4.55 -10.44
N LEU A 22 22.86 -5.23 -9.68
CA LEU A 22 22.67 -4.97 -8.25
C LEU A 22 23.96 -5.19 -7.46
N LYS A 23 24.66 -6.30 -7.71
CA LYS A 23 25.94 -6.63 -7.05
C LYS A 23 27.05 -5.64 -7.39
N ALA A 24 27.15 -5.21 -8.65
CA ALA A 24 28.25 -4.36 -9.11
C ALA A 24 28.06 -2.87 -8.75
N ASN A 25 26.82 -2.38 -8.74
CA ASN A 25 26.56 -0.93 -8.66
C ASN A 25 25.93 -0.48 -7.33
N SER A 26 25.34 -1.40 -6.54
CA SER A 26 24.57 -1.05 -5.33
C SER A 26 23.64 0.16 -5.52
N PRO A 27 22.64 0.07 -6.43
CA PRO A 27 21.74 1.18 -6.75
C PRO A 27 21.08 1.78 -5.49
N GLU A 28 20.95 3.10 -5.45
CA GLU A 28 20.42 3.80 -4.27
C GLU A 28 18.95 3.44 -4.02
N GLY A 29 18.56 3.34 -2.75
CA GLY A 29 17.22 2.94 -2.34
C GLY A 29 16.96 1.43 -2.40
N PHE A 30 17.88 0.61 -2.90
CA PHE A 30 17.75 -0.85 -2.86
C PHE A 30 18.58 -1.49 -1.74
N LEU A 31 18.05 -2.56 -1.17
CA LEU A 31 18.81 -3.41 -0.25
C LEU A 31 19.89 -4.20 -0.99
N LYS A 32 21.04 -4.39 -0.33
CA LYS A 32 22.09 -5.27 -0.85
C LYS A 32 21.57 -6.70 -0.87
N VAL A 33 21.63 -7.32 -2.04
CA VAL A 33 21.12 -8.67 -2.28
C VAL A 33 22.22 -9.61 -2.76
N ALA A 34 22.19 -10.85 -2.28
CA ALA A 34 23.01 -11.95 -2.76
C ALA A 34 22.12 -13.13 -3.15
N GLY A 35 22.16 -13.52 -4.43
CA GLY A 35 21.54 -14.74 -4.93
C GLY A 35 22.48 -15.95 -4.82
N ARG A 36 21.96 -17.11 -4.39
CA ARG A 36 22.66 -18.41 -4.37
C ARG A 36 21.71 -19.57 -4.68
N GLY A 37 22.25 -20.63 -5.29
CA GLY A 37 21.54 -21.89 -5.50
C GLY A 37 22.03 -22.98 -4.56
N MET A 38 21.11 -23.75 -3.95
CA MET A 38 21.43 -24.91 -3.10
C MET A 38 20.33 -25.96 -3.21
N ASN A 39 20.71 -27.23 -3.40
CA ASN A 39 19.79 -28.38 -3.44
C ASN A 39 18.59 -28.20 -4.41
N GLY A 40 18.81 -27.56 -5.56
CA GLY A 40 17.75 -27.32 -6.56
C GLY A 40 16.80 -26.15 -6.22
N SER A 41 17.04 -25.44 -5.12
CA SER A 41 16.32 -24.22 -4.75
C SER A 41 17.23 -22.99 -4.90
N SER A 42 16.60 -21.82 -5.06
CA SER A 42 17.25 -20.52 -5.16
C SER A 42 16.93 -19.70 -3.92
N TYR A 43 17.91 -18.96 -3.44
CA TYR A 43 17.84 -18.14 -2.25
C TYR A 43 18.33 -16.74 -2.56
N TYR A 44 17.58 -15.74 -2.12
CA TYR A 44 17.91 -14.32 -2.28
C TYR A 44 18.01 -13.71 -0.89
N ASP A 45 19.24 -13.48 -0.46
CA ASP A 45 19.56 -12.99 0.88
C ASP A 45 19.73 -11.47 0.85
N TYR A 46 18.93 -10.74 1.63
CA TYR A 46 18.98 -9.28 1.76
C TYR A 46 19.57 -8.87 3.10
N ASP A 47 20.49 -7.92 3.11
CA ASP A 47 21.04 -7.34 4.35
C ASP A 47 20.09 -6.30 4.93
N VAL A 48 19.51 -6.61 6.09
CA VAL A 48 18.56 -5.74 6.81
C VAL A 48 19.12 -5.30 8.17
N SER A 49 20.43 -5.38 8.35
CA SER A 49 21.12 -4.96 9.57
C SER A 49 20.86 -3.48 9.83
N GLY A 50 20.41 -3.14 11.05
CA GLY A 50 20.07 -1.77 11.45
C GLY A 50 18.68 -1.30 11.02
N LYS A 51 18.00 -2.06 10.15
CA LYS A 51 16.73 -1.65 9.52
C LYS A 51 15.53 -2.32 10.17
N ILE A 52 14.39 -1.63 10.13
CA ILE A 52 13.08 -2.17 10.53
C ILE A 52 12.16 -2.23 9.30
N SER A 53 11.34 -3.27 9.17
CA SER A 53 10.37 -3.33 8.08
C SER A 53 9.25 -2.30 8.30
N MET A 54 8.64 -1.84 7.20
CA MET A 54 7.51 -0.92 7.24
C MET A 54 6.32 -1.53 8.01
N GLN A 55 6.08 -2.82 7.81
CA GLN A 55 5.08 -3.57 8.58
C GLN A 55 5.34 -3.47 10.09
N ALA A 56 6.57 -3.74 10.53
CA ALA A 56 6.94 -3.70 11.94
C ALA A 56 6.89 -2.27 12.51
N MET A 57 7.28 -1.27 11.71
CA MET A 57 7.22 0.14 12.09
C MET A 57 5.79 0.55 12.45
N TYR A 58 4.83 0.31 11.56
CA TYR A 58 3.44 0.74 11.76
C TYR A 58 2.54 -0.29 12.45
N THR A 59 3.13 -1.38 12.97
CA THR A 59 2.40 -2.26 13.91
C THR A 59 2.06 -1.53 15.22
N ARG A 60 2.90 -0.56 15.62
CA ARG A 60 2.73 0.19 16.89
C ARG A 60 2.66 1.70 16.69
N ALA A 61 3.28 2.23 15.64
CA ALA A 61 3.19 3.64 15.28
C ALA A 61 2.06 3.88 14.28
N LYS A 62 1.56 5.12 14.22
CA LYS A 62 0.67 5.59 13.16
C LYS A 62 1.49 6.21 12.03
N LEU A 63 1.08 5.98 10.79
CA LEU A 63 1.66 6.60 9.60
C LEU A 63 1.26 8.07 9.56
N LYS A 64 2.23 8.97 9.39
CA LYS A 64 1.98 10.42 9.31
C LYS A 64 2.07 10.95 7.89
N ALA A 65 1.61 12.18 7.69
CA ALA A 65 1.68 12.84 6.39
C ALA A 65 3.12 12.96 5.87
N GLU A 66 4.08 13.26 6.75
CA GLU A 66 5.48 13.39 6.36
C GLU A 66 6.09 12.04 5.95
N ASP A 67 5.68 10.95 6.58
CA ASP A 67 6.11 9.60 6.21
C ASP A 67 5.65 9.25 4.79
N ILE A 68 4.40 9.58 4.45
CA ILE A 68 3.85 9.39 3.09
C ILE A 68 4.65 10.21 2.07
N ARG A 69 4.90 11.50 2.35
CA ARG A 69 5.69 12.36 1.46
C ARG A 69 7.09 11.83 1.23
N GLN A 70 7.76 11.45 2.31
CA GLN A 70 9.11 10.90 2.28
C GLN A 70 9.15 9.58 1.50
N PHE A 71 8.17 8.70 1.73
CA PHE A 71 8.02 7.47 0.99
C PHE A 71 7.86 7.74 -0.51
N MET A 72 6.92 8.60 -0.91
CA MET A 72 6.63 8.88 -2.32
C MET A 72 7.83 9.50 -3.03
N TYR A 73 8.53 10.43 -2.38
CA TYR A 73 9.75 11.02 -2.92
C TYR A 73 10.85 9.97 -3.17
N GLN A 74 11.10 9.11 -2.18
CA GLN A 74 12.15 8.09 -2.27
C GLN A 74 11.78 6.96 -3.23
N PHE A 75 10.51 6.56 -3.28
CA PHE A 75 10.01 5.62 -4.26
C PHE A 75 10.19 6.17 -5.69
N GLY A 76 9.92 7.46 -5.92
CA GLY A 76 10.20 8.12 -7.19
C GLY A 76 11.69 8.11 -7.58
N ASN A 77 12.61 8.18 -6.60
CA ASN A 77 14.05 8.05 -6.87
C ASN A 77 14.43 6.61 -7.22
N VAL A 78 13.82 5.61 -6.57
CA VAL A 78 14.01 4.20 -6.89
C VAL A 78 13.58 3.89 -8.32
N LEU A 79 12.43 4.42 -8.77
CA LEU A 79 11.97 4.28 -10.16
C LEU A 79 12.92 4.92 -11.19
N LYS A 80 13.68 5.95 -10.81
CA LYS A 80 14.71 6.54 -11.68
C LYS A 80 15.97 5.69 -11.71
N GLU A 81 16.38 5.15 -10.56
CA GLU A 81 17.55 4.28 -10.46
C GLU A 81 17.34 2.96 -11.22
N THR A 82 16.12 2.40 -11.27
CA THR A 82 15.85 1.23 -12.11
C THR A 82 16.10 1.53 -13.59
N GLY A 83 15.60 2.66 -14.10
CA GLY A 83 15.83 3.09 -15.48
C GLY A 83 17.32 3.28 -15.81
N LYS A 84 18.10 3.86 -14.89
CA LYS A 84 19.55 4.08 -15.04
C LYS A 84 20.35 2.79 -15.21
N TYR A 85 19.93 1.70 -14.56
CA TYR A 85 20.60 0.40 -14.62
C TYR A 85 19.88 -0.64 -15.47
N LEU A 86 18.84 -0.25 -16.22
CA LEU A 86 18.00 -1.13 -17.03
C LEU A 86 17.42 -2.30 -16.21
N LEU A 87 17.04 -2.02 -14.97
CA LEU A 87 16.32 -2.94 -14.10
C LEU A 87 14.82 -2.87 -14.42
N ASP A 88 14.16 -4.01 -14.31
CA ASP A 88 12.70 -4.11 -14.42
C ASP A 88 12.00 -3.56 -13.17
N ILE A 89 11.13 -2.58 -13.36
CA ILE A 89 10.35 -1.97 -12.27
C ILE A 89 9.40 -2.97 -11.60
N HIS A 90 8.93 -3.99 -12.33
CA HIS A 90 8.02 -5.01 -11.81
C HIS A 90 8.67 -5.94 -10.79
N CYS A 91 10.02 -5.94 -10.72
CA CYS A 91 10.80 -6.70 -9.76
C CYS A 91 10.99 -6.00 -8.40
N ILE A 92 10.44 -4.79 -8.22
CA ILE A 92 10.44 -4.10 -6.92
C ILE A 92 9.35 -4.71 -6.04
N LEU A 93 9.70 -5.17 -4.83
CA LEU A 93 8.72 -5.66 -3.86
C LEU A 93 8.13 -4.47 -3.06
N LEU A 94 6.80 -4.37 -3.07
CA LEU A 94 6.07 -3.28 -2.42
C LEU A 94 5.23 -3.72 -1.22
N GLU A 95 5.26 -5.00 -0.87
CA GLU A 95 4.64 -5.45 0.37
C GLU A 95 5.37 -4.85 1.59
N PRO A 96 4.65 -4.41 2.64
CA PRO A 96 5.24 -3.75 3.82
C PRO A 96 6.32 -4.57 4.55
N GLU A 97 6.37 -5.89 4.34
CA GLU A 97 7.38 -6.80 4.87
C GLU A 97 8.74 -6.68 4.17
N TYR A 98 8.74 -6.24 2.91
CA TYR A 98 9.93 -6.15 2.06
C TYR A 98 10.43 -4.71 1.86
N ILE A 99 9.73 -3.73 2.45
CA ILE A 99 10.15 -2.33 2.53
C ILE A 99 10.76 -2.11 3.91
N PHE A 100 11.98 -1.59 3.96
CA PHE A 100 12.75 -1.38 5.17
C PHE A 100 13.04 0.09 5.39
N TYR A 101 13.26 0.50 6.63
CA TYR A 101 13.55 1.87 7.01
C TYR A 101 14.73 1.95 7.98
N GLU A 102 15.57 2.95 7.78
CA GLU A 102 16.67 3.34 8.66
C GLU A 102 16.98 4.83 8.47
N GLU A 103 17.07 5.58 9.58
CA GLU A 103 17.52 6.99 9.61
C GLU A 103 16.87 7.94 8.56
N GLY A 104 15.55 7.82 8.33
CA GLY A 104 14.88 8.66 7.32
C GLY A 104 15.01 8.16 5.89
N GLN A 105 15.40 6.91 5.68
CA GLN A 105 15.51 6.32 4.34
C GLN A 105 14.76 4.99 4.28
N PHE A 106 13.93 4.86 3.26
CA PHE A 106 13.28 3.63 2.83
C PHE A 106 14.20 2.88 1.87
N PHE A 107 14.25 1.57 2.06
CA PHE A 107 15.01 0.63 1.26
C PHE A 107 14.08 -0.46 0.76
N PHE A 108 14.16 -0.77 -0.52
CA PHE A 108 13.27 -1.71 -1.19
C PHE A 108 14.03 -3.01 -1.51
N CYS A 109 13.36 -4.15 -1.34
CA CYS A 109 13.85 -5.40 -1.88
C CYS A 109 13.61 -5.45 -3.41
N TYR A 110 14.65 -5.82 -4.16
CA TYR A 110 14.53 -6.13 -5.58
C TYR A 110 14.61 -7.64 -5.78
N TYR A 111 13.59 -8.23 -6.41
CA TYR A 111 13.48 -9.67 -6.63
C TYR A 111 13.35 -9.98 -8.13
N PRO A 112 14.47 -10.30 -8.82
CA PRO A 112 14.45 -10.53 -10.27
C PRO A 112 13.46 -11.61 -10.78
N PRO A 113 13.15 -12.68 -10.02
CA PRO A 113 12.14 -13.65 -10.44
C PRO A 113 10.69 -13.19 -10.27
N ALA A 114 10.42 -12.00 -9.73
CA ALA A 114 9.06 -11.57 -9.48
C ALA A 114 8.26 -11.49 -10.78
N THR A 115 7.10 -12.14 -10.80
CA THR A 115 6.10 -12.02 -11.86
C THR A 115 4.88 -11.31 -11.29
N GLN A 116 4.94 -10.00 -11.19
CA GLN A 116 3.89 -9.17 -10.60
C GLN A 116 3.74 -7.86 -11.36
N ASP A 117 2.57 -7.25 -11.25
CA ASP A 117 2.37 -5.91 -11.76
C ASP A 117 2.67 -4.86 -10.68
N LEU A 118 3.50 -3.87 -11.02
CA LEU A 118 3.91 -2.85 -10.06
C LEU A 118 2.72 -1.98 -9.65
N TRP A 119 1.80 -1.69 -10.57
CA TRP A 119 0.65 -0.82 -10.30
C TRP A 119 -0.34 -1.52 -9.36
N GLU A 120 -0.59 -2.81 -9.55
CA GLU A 120 -1.38 -3.62 -8.62
C GLU A 120 -0.74 -3.65 -7.23
N LYS A 121 0.57 -3.89 -7.16
CA LYS A 121 1.29 -3.95 -5.89
C LYS A 121 1.34 -2.60 -5.18
N PHE A 122 1.44 -1.51 -5.94
CA PHE A 122 1.38 -0.17 -5.39
C PHE A 122 -0.03 0.15 -4.87
N HIS A 123 -1.10 -0.28 -5.55
CA HIS A 123 -2.47 -0.16 -5.04
C HIS A 123 -2.66 -0.88 -3.70
N VAL A 124 -2.18 -2.12 -3.58
CA VAL A 124 -2.23 -2.88 -2.31
C VAL A 124 -1.43 -2.16 -1.20
N LEU A 125 -0.32 -1.51 -1.54
CA LEU A 125 0.44 -0.72 -0.58
C LEU A 125 -0.31 0.55 -0.15
N THR A 126 -1.02 1.24 -1.05
CA THR A 126 -1.83 2.41 -0.67
C THR A 126 -3.00 2.02 0.23
N GLU A 127 -3.62 0.86 0.00
CA GLU A 127 -4.60 0.30 0.94
C GLU A 127 -3.98 0.09 2.33
N TYR A 128 -2.79 -0.51 2.39
CA TYR A 128 -2.05 -0.66 3.65
C TYR A 128 -1.82 0.68 4.35
N MET A 129 -1.37 1.71 3.61
CA MET A 129 -1.16 3.06 4.14
C MET A 129 -2.43 3.64 4.74
N VAL A 130 -3.59 3.45 4.08
CA VAL A 130 -4.88 3.85 4.65
C VAL A 130 -5.15 3.13 5.96
N LYS A 131 -4.84 1.83 6.10
CA LYS A 131 -5.08 1.06 7.35
C LYS A 131 -4.28 1.57 8.54
N VAL A 132 -3.05 2.03 8.30
CA VAL A 132 -2.14 2.44 9.37
C VAL A 132 -2.06 3.95 9.57
N ALA A 133 -2.77 4.74 8.75
CA ALA A 133 -2.81 6.20 8.80
C ALA A 133 -3.16 6.74 10.18
N ASP A 134 -2.56 7.88 10.52
CA ASP A 134 -2.93 8.70 11.65
C ASP A 134 -4.17 9.54 11.30
N TYR A 135 -5.34 9.05 11.70
CA TYR A 135 -6.61 9.74 11.44
C TYR A 135 -6.80 11.02 12.25
N GLU A 136 -5.92 11.32 13.20
CA GLU A 136 -5.91 12.61 13.91
C GLU A 136 -5.22 13.71 13.07
N GLU A 137 -4.42 13.35 12.07
CA GLU A 137 -3.72 14.28 11.18
C GLU A 137 -4.48 14.45 9.85
N GLU A 138 -5.18 15.57 9.69
CA GLU A 138 -5.99 15.88 8.50
C GLU A 138 -5.21 15.71 7.18
N GLU A 139 -3.95 16.15 7.17
CA GLU A 139 -3.08 16.05 6.00
C GLU A 139 -2.67 14.60 5.70
N CYS A 140 -2.50 13.75 6.72
CA CYS A 140 -2.20 12.33 6.52
C CYS A 140 -3.38 11.63 5.87
N VAL A 141 -4.58 11.90 6.39
CA VAL A 141 -5.84 11.41 5.83
C VAL A 141 -5.97 11.84 4.37
N ARG A 142 -5.79 13.14 4.06
CA ARG A 142 -5.85 13.68 2.69
C ARG A 142 -4.90 12.92 1.75
N LEU A 143 -3.64 12.77 2.11
CA LEU A 143 -2.63 12.11 1.29
C LEU A 143 -2.89 10.61 1.09
N ALA A 144 -3.22 9.89 2.16
CA ALA A 144 -3.51 8.45 2.07
C ALA A 144 -4.70 8.18 1.14
N PHE A 145 -5.74 9.02 1.21
CA PHE A 145 -6.90 8.94 0.31
C PHE A 145 -6.57 9.37 -1.11
N LEU A 146 -5.80 10.43 -1.31
CA LEU A 146 -5.36 10.87 -2.64
C LEU A 146 -4.62 9.74 -3.36
N LEU A 147 -3.68 9.09 -2.68
CA LEU A 147 -2.93 7.95 -3.22
C LEU A 147 -3.86 6.79 -3.54
N HIS A 148 -4.67 6.35 -2.58
CA HIS A 148 -5.56 5.21 -2.79
C HIS A 148 -6.54 5.45 -3.96
N LYS A 149 -7.21 6.61 -3.99
CA LYS A 149 -8.13 6.97 -5.08
C LYS A 149 -7.39 7.04 -6.42
N GLY A 150 -6.23 7.69 -6.45
CA GLY A 150 -5.42 7.82 -7.65
C GLY A 150 -5.06 6.47 -8.25
N THR A 151 -4.76 5.48 -7.41
CA THR A 151 -4.47 4.11 -7.86
C THR A 151 -5.67 3.31 -8.37
N MET A 152 -6.90 3.79 -8.20
CA MET A 152 -8.12 3.14 -8.74
C MET A 152 -8.40 3.52 -10.20
N GLU A 153 -7.71 4.52 -10.74
CA GLU A 153 -7.88 4.91 -12.14
C GLU A 153 -7.16 3.90 -13.05
N GLU A 154 -7.81 3.46 -14.13
CA GLU A 154 -7.29 2.38 -15.00
C GLU A 154 -5.92 2.69 -15.65
N ASN A 155 -5.52 3.96 -15.73
CA ASN A 155 -4.26 4.40 -16.35
C ASN A 155 -3.57 5.48 -15.52
N TYR A 156 -3.50 5.28 -14.21
CA TYR A 156 -2.86 6.25 -13.33
C TYR A 156 -1.35 6.34 -13.58
N SER A 157 -0.80 7.53 -13.37
CA SER A 157 0.64 7.79 -13.48
C SER A 157 1.25 7.91 -12.09
N LEU A 158 2.20 7.02 -11.78
CA LEU A 158 2.98 7.08 -10.55
C LEU A 158 3.72 8.43 -10.42
N GLU A 159 4.24 8.96 -11.52
CA GLU A 159 4.97 10.24 -11.54
C GLU A 159 4.07 11.40 -11.13
N LYS A 160 2.80 11.40 -11.57
CA LYS A 160 1.80 12.39 -11.16
C LYS A 160 1.47 12.25 -9.68
N LEU A 161 1.21 11.04 -9.19
CA LEU A 161 0.91 10.81 -7.77
C LEU A 161 2.09 11.20 -6.86
N ILE A 162 3.32 10.91 -7.27
CA ILE A 162 4.53 11.36 -6.57
C ILE A 162 4.59 12.89 -6.50
N ALA A 163 4.30 13.57 -7.62
CA ALA A 163 4.32 15.03 -7.68
C ALA A 163 3.23 15.66 -6.79
N GLU A 164 1.99 15.18 -6.88
CA GLU A 164 0.85 15.66 -6.08
C GLU A 164 1.08 15.50 -4.57
N CYS A 165 1.76 14.43 -4.14
CA CYS A 165 2.13 14.27 -2.74
C CYS A 165 3.20 15.28 -2.27
N GLY A 166 4.06 15.75 -3.18
CA GLY A 166 5.14 16.69 -2.88
C GLY A 166 4.67 18.14 -2.75
N GLU A 167 3.51 18.48 -3.31
CA GLU A 167 2.91 19.80 -3.21
C GLU A 167 2.39 20.03 -1.78
N ARG A 168 3.18 20.76 -0.97
CA ARG A 168 2.65 21.37 0.25
C ARG A 168 1.67 22.45 -0.19
N GLU A 169 0.41 22.35 0.22
CA GLU A 169 -0.56 23.42 0.02
C GLU A 169 -0.16 24.66 0.87
N GLU A 170 0.85 25.42 0.44
CA GLU A 170 1.16 26.74 1.02
C GLU A 170 0.23 27.84 0.48
N LYS A 171 -0.69 27.51 -0.44
CA LYS A 171 -1.66 28.45 -1.00
C LYS A 171 -2.97 27.74 -1.35
N ASP A 172 -3.85 27.57 -0.36
CA ASP A 172 -5.30 27.70 -0.52
C ASP A 172 -6.05 27.63 0.84
N MET A 173 -5.58 28.38 1.84
CA MET A 173 -6.40 28.74 3.02
C MET A 173 -7.45 29.83 2.69
N GLU A 174 -8.07 29.80 1.50
CA GLU A 174 -9.19 30.70 1.20
C GLU A 174 -10.17 30.19 0.12
N LYS A 175 -10.14 28.91 -0.24
CA LYS A 175 -11.24 28.27 -0.98
C LYS A 175 -11.76 27.06 -0.20
N PRO A 176 -13.07 26.93 0.02
CA PRO A 176 -13.60 25.77 0.74
C PRO A 176 -13.45 24.53 -0.15
N VAL A 177 -12.36 23.79 0.04
CA VAL A 177 -12.09 22.43 -0.49
C VAL A 177 -13.25 21.46 -0.21
N ARG A 178 -14.14 21.83 0.71
CA ARG A 178 -15.32 21.07 1.18
C ARG A 178 -16.45 20.88 0.16
N LYS A 179 -16.46 21.52 -1.02
CA LYS A 179 -17.61 21.39 -1.96
C LYS A 179 -17.25 20.88 -3.35
N THR A 180 -16.15 21.31 -3.94
CA THR A 180 -15.86 21.00 -5.35
C THR A 180 -15.36 19.57 -5.57
N MET A 181 -14.40 19.11 -4.75
CA MET A 181 -13.91 17.73 -4.86
C MET A 181 -14.99 16.70 -4.54
N ILE A 182 -15.92 17.04 -3.63
CA ILE A 182 -17.04 16.17 -3.22
C ILE A 182 -18.12 16.08 -4.32
N ASP A 183 -18.44 17.20 -4.99
CA ASP A 183 -19.42 17.21 -6.08
C ASP A 183 -18.86 16.56 -7.37
N GLU A 184 -17.57 16.74 -7.69
CA GLU A 184 -16.91 16.03 -8.80
C GLU A 184 -16.87 14.50 -8.55
N LEU A 185 -16.62 14.07 -7.30
CA LEU A 185 -16.68 12.67 -6.87
C LEU A 185 -18.09 12.04 -6.98
N LEU A 186 -19.15 12.85 -6.97
CA LEU A 186 -20.54 12.41 -7.08
C LEU A 186 -21.01 12.26 -8.53
N GLU A 187 -20.45 13.04 -9.47
CA GLU A 187 -20.82 12.99 -10.89
C GLU A 187 -20.13 11.84 -11.65
N GLU A 188 -18.84 11.57 -11.41
CA GLU A 188 -18.13 10.45 -12.05
C GLU A 188 -18.68 9.06 -11.65
N LYS A 189 -19.21 8.93 -10.44
CA LYS A 189 -19.78 7.67 -9.92
C LYS A 189 -21.11 7.26 -10.58
N ARG A 190 -21.76 8.14 -11.34
CA ARG A 190 -22.98 7.77 -12.09
C ARG A 190 -22.68 6.96 -13.35
N GLU A 191 -21.46 7.01 -13.88
CA GLU A 191 -21.17 6.47 -15.22
C GLU A 191 -20.38 5.16 -15.22
N ARG A 192 -19.69 4.80 -14.13
CA ARG A 192 -18.90 3.55 -14.06
C ARG A 192 -19.25 2.71 -12.84
N THR A 193 -20.36 1.98 -12.93
CA THR A 193 -20.68 0.90 -11.98
C THR A 193 -20.45 -0.44 -12.68
N SER A 194 -19.39 -1.16 -12.32
CA SER A 194 -19.34 -2.63 -12.45
C SER A 194 -17.98 -3.17 -11.99
N TYR A 195 -18.04 -4.02 -10.95
CA TYR A 195 -17.19 -5.18 -10.68
C TYR A 195 -16.30 -5.12 -9.41
N TYR A 196 -16.54 -6.12 -8.55
CA TYR A 196 -15.82 -6.57 -7.34
C TYR A 196 -16.33 -6.24 -5.93
N ASP A 197 -15.82 -7.06 -5.01
CA ASP A 197 -16.49 -7.87 -4.00
C ASP A 197 -16.29 -7.30 -2.59
N THR A 198 -17.21 -7.64 -1.70
CA THR A 198 -17.58 -6.79 -0.56
C THR A 198 -17.01 -7.24 0.78
N GLU A 199 -16.30 -8.36 0.79
CA GLU A 199 -15.97 -9.07 2.02
C GLU A 199 -14.62 -8.63 2.64
N GLU A 200 -13.69 -8.04 1.88
CA GLU A 200 -12.33 -7.73 2.38
C GLU A 200 -12.18 -6.35 3.06
N HIS A 201 -13.23 -5.52 3.07
CA HIS A 201 -13.17 -4.12 3.56
C HIS A 201 -13.87 -3.91 4.91
N ASP A 202 -14.30 -4.97 5.58
CA ASP A 202 -15.11 -4.91 6.82
C ASP A 202 -14.37 -4.33 8.03
N TRP A 203 -13.03 -4.41 8.06
CA TRP A 203 -12.20 -3.95 9.19
C TRP A 203 -12.24 -2.42 9.41
N ILE A 204 -12.59 -1.64 8.38
CA ILE A 204 -12.74 -0.17 8.49
C ILE A 204 -13.96 0.18 9.36
N THR A 205 -15.04 -0.62 9.29
CA THR A 205 -16.23 -0.43 10.13
C THR A 205 -16.06 -0.92 11.57
N GLU A 206 -15.16 -1.87 11.83
CA GLU A 206 -14.95 -2.44 13.17
C GLU A 206 -14.11 -1.55 14.10
N GLN A 207 -13.20 -0.74 13.54
CA GLN A 207 -12.42 0.24 14.33
C GLN A 207 -13.29 1.37 14.93
N GLU A 208 -14.52 1.57 14.43
CA GLU A 208 -15.42 2.64 14.88
C GLU A 208 -16.10 2.39 16.25
N MET A 209 -15.95 1.22 16.88
CA MET A 209 -16.47 1.02 18.25
C MET A 209 -15.56 1.62 19.35
N GLY A 210 -14.41 2.18 18.97
CA GLY A 210 -13.47 2.84 19.86
C GLY A 210 -13.61 4.37 19.89
N SER A 211 -14.56 4.87 20.68
CA SER A 211 -14.50 6.17 21.37
C SER A 211 -14.69 7.49 20.58
N SER A 212 -15.93 8.01 20.62
CA SER A 212 -16.33 9.36 21.09
C SER A 212 -15.62 10.66 20.61
N ILE A 213 -14.81 10.68 19.56
CA ILE A 213 -14.07 11.90 19.14
C ILE A 213 -14.46 12.33 17.71
N MET A 214 -15.73 12.68 17.45
CA MET A 214 -16.11 13.28 16.15
C MET A 214 -17.30 14.22 16.26
N ARG A 215 -17.05 15.52 16.03
CA ARG A 215 -18.06 16.48 15.55
C ARG A 215 -17.56 17.36 14.40
N GLU A 216 -16.24 17.42 14.17
CA GLU A 216 -15.65 18.31 13.15
C GLU A 216 -15.09 17.58 11.91
N THR A 217 -14.80 16.28 12.02
CA THR A 217 -14.28 15.42 10.94
C THR A 217 -15.36 14.62 10.20
N ASP A 218 -16.62 14.67 10.65
CA ASP A 218 -17.74 13.93 10.03
C ASP A 218 -17.92 14.25 8.54
N ASN A 219 -17.62 15.48 8.10
CA ASN A 219 -17.78 15.87 6.69
C ASN A 219 -16.73 15.25 5.74
N LEU A 220 -15.52 14.94 6.24
CA LEU A 220 -14.53 14.16 5.48
C LEU A 220 -14.90 12.66 5.48
N TRP A 221 -15.61 12.21 6.51
CA TRP A 221 -15.99 10.81 6.73
C TRP A 221 -17.30 10.38 6.05
N ILE A 222 -18.21 11.30 5.71
CA ILE A 222 -19.49 10.96 5.06
C ILE A 222 -19.31 10.20 3.73
N PRO A 223 -18.37 10.55 2.84
CA PRO A 223 -18.13 9.79 1.60
C PRO A 223 -17.62 8.37 1.87
N VAL A 224 -16.74 8.22 2.88
CA VAL A 224 -16.12 6.96 3.30
C VAL A 224 -17.14 6.03 3.97
N LYS A 225 -17.89 6.54 4.96
CA LYS A 225 -19.00 5.82 5.62
C LYS A 225 -20.03 5.36 4.60
N ARG A 226 -20.41 6.23 3.65
CA ARG A 226 -21.38 5.90 2.60
C ARG A 226 -20.84 4.92 1.57
N PHE A 227 -19.55 4.97 1.22
CA PHE A 227 -18.92 4.00 0.31
C PHE A 227 -18.94 2.59 0.89
N LEU A 228 -18.58 2.44 2.17
CA LEU A 228 -18.54 1.16 2.87
C LEU A 228 -19.95 0.63 3.22
N THR A 229 -20.87 1.50 3.63
CA THR A 229 -22.24 1.08 4.01
C THR A 229 -23.16 0.79 2.83
N LYS A 230 -22.96 1.38 1.65
CA LYS A 230 -23.82 1.11 0.45
C LYS A 230 -23.71 -0.33 -0.03
N HIS A 231 -22.61 -0.97 0.31
CA HIS A 231 -22.24 -2.30 -0.11
C HIS A 231 -22.64 -3.36 0.93
N LYS A 232 -23.04 -2.96 2.15
CA LYS A 232 -23.35 -3.85 3.29
C LYS A 232 -24.82 -4.32 3.38
N LYS A 233 -25.51 -4.61 2.27
CA LYS A 233 -26.86 -5.24 2.26
C LYS A 233 -26.97 -6.21 1.08
N THR A 234 -27.30 -7.50 1.18
CA THR A 234 -27.66 -8.43 2.28
C THR A 234 -27.35 -9.85 1.75
N LYS A 235 -26.74 -10.74 2.54
CA LYS A 235 -26.60 -12.17 2.20
C LYS A 235 -27.99 -12.79 1.96
N TRP A 236 -28.22 -13.30 0.76
CA TRP A 236 -29.29 -14.25 0.46
C TRP A 236 -28.72 -15.67 0.63
N GLY A 237 -29.22 -16.42 1.62
CA GLY A 237 -29.18 -17.88 1.63
C GLY A 237 -27.95 -18.56 2.22
N GLU A 238 -27.76 -18.48 3.54
CA GLU A 238 -27.18 -19.60 4.31
C GLU A 238 -28.36 -20.27 5.05
N TRP A 239 -28.99 -21.25 4.40
CA TRP A 239 -29.83 -22.22 5.10
C TRP A 239 -28.92 -23.40 5.42
N ASP A 240 -28.25 -23.34 6.56
CA ASP A 240 -27.70 -24.55 7.16
C ASP A 240 -28.80 -25.22 7.98
N GLY A 241 -29.04 -26.49 7.67
CA GLY A 241 -30.13 -27.27 8.23
C GLY A 241 -30.02 -27.44 9.74
N LEU A 242 -30.97 -26.86 10.47
CA LEU A 242 -31.30 -27.23 11.84
C LEU A 242 -32.75 -27.73 11.87
N HIS A 243 -32.93 -29.03 11.61
CA HIS A 243 -34.05 -29.77 12.18
C HIS A 243 -33.62 -30.20 13.57
N ILE A 244 -34.11 -29.50 14.59
CA ILE A 244 -34.18 -30.01 15.94
C ILE A 244 -35.48 -30.80 16.02
N GLU A 245 -35.37 -32.13 16.08
CA GLU A 245 -36.43 -32.95 16.66
C GLU A 245 -36.37 -32.74 18.17
N GLU A 246 -37.40 -32.11 18.74
CA GLU A 246 -37.80 -32.35 20.12
C GLU A 246 -39.26 -32.83 20.11
N GLU A 247 -39.42 -34.01 20.69
CA GLU A 247 -40.63 -34.82 20.80
C GLU A 247 -41.49 -34.36 22.01
N GLU A 248 -42.77 -34.74 21.98
CA GLU A 248 -43.79 -34.75 23.07
C GLU A 248 -44.56 -33.46 23.41
N LEU A 249 -45.81 -33.35 22.91
CA LEU A 249 -47.04 -33.79 23.62
C LEU A 249 -48.28 -33.74 22.71
#